data_AF-A0A0G1QTM8-F1
#
_entry.id   AF-A0A0G1QTM8-F1
#
_cell.length_a   1.000
_cell.length_b   1.000
_cell.length_c   1.000
_cell.angle_alpha   90.00
_cell.angle_beta   90.00
_cell.angle_gamma   90.00
#
_symmetry.space_group_name_H-M   'P 1'
#
loop_
_entity.id
_entity.type
_entity.pdbx_description
1 polymer ?
#
loop_
_entity_poly.entity_id
_entity_poly.type
_entity_poly.pdbx_seq_one_letter_code
_entity_poly.pdbx_strand_id
1 'polypeptide(L)'
;MPYLADGTSVDIVFSSEAVLKRMNVGQILEAPLGFAGRRLNKKYTVPVFERITEEDFEKELVLAGLPRTAKAKLIDGRTGDYFDGEVVVGETYVLKLNHLSEDKMHARSTGPYSLITQQPLGGKAQFGGQRFGEMEVWALEAYGAAHTLREMLTIKSDDLIGRTKAYKAVLQGEPIPEATVTESFKLFVRELNGLGLGIEPLGAVTGEPEISEGVGSTSIISLKELPEGHEIVTMDGEGK
;
A
#
# COMPACT_ATOMS: atom_id res chain seq x y z
N MET A 1 -4.20 -26.65 -2.58
CA MET A 1 -5.55 -26.11 -2.84
C MET A 1 -6.55 -27.23 -2.67
N PRO A 2 -7.82 -26.93 -2.32
CA PRO A 2 -8.89 -27.90 -2.42
C PRO A 2 -8.94 -28.50 -3.83
N TYR A 3 -9.33 -29.76 -3.94
CA TYR A 3 -9.41 -30.47 -5.21
C TYR A 3 -10.68 -31.30 -5.31
N LEU A 4 -11.10 -31.56 -6.53
CA LEU A 4 -12.27 -32.38 -6.87
C LEU A 4 -11.92 -33.87 -6.75
N ALA A 5 -12.93 -34.75 -6.70
CA ALA A 5 -12.74 -36.19 -6.65
C ALA A 5 -11.98 -36.78 -7.87
N ASP A 6 -11.92 -36.04 -8.98
CA ASP A 6 -11.14 -36.38 -10.17
C ASP A 6 -9.65 -35.99 -10.06
N GLY A 7 -9.23 -35.38 -8.94
CA GLY A 7 -7.87 -34.91 -8.70
C GLY A 7 -7.60 -33.49 -9.19
N THR A 8 -8.55 -32.83 -9.85
CA THR A 8 -8.37 -31.47 -10.36
C THR A 8 -8.37 -30.46 -9.22
N SER A 9 -7.30 -29.69 -9.08
CA SER A 9 -7.21 -28.62 -8.08
C SER A 9 -7.96 -27.37 -8.51
N VAL A 10 -8.51 -26.64 -7.53
CA VAL A 10 -9.12 -25.32 -7.76
C VAL A 10 -8.05 -24.22 -7.84
N ASP A 11 -8.23 -23.28 -8.77
CA ASP A 11 -7.30 -22.16 -8.97
C ASP A 11 -7.60 -20.94 -8.08
N ILE A 12 -8.88 -20.54 -7.98
CA ILE A 12 -9.32 -19.33 -7.27
C ILE A 12 -10.49 -19.69 -6.34
N VAL A 13 -10.44 -19.20 -5.10
CA VAL A 13 -11.53 -19.34 -4.12
C VAL A 13 -12.14 -17.97 -3.85
N PHE A 14 -13.44 -17.85 -4.10
CA PHE A 14 -14.21 -16.65 -3.79
C PHE A 14 -14.91 -16.79 -2.43
N SER A 15 -15.02 -15.67 -1.70
CA SER A 15 -15.89 -15.62 -0.52
C SER A 15 -17.35 -15.61 -0.94
N SER A 16 -18.15 -16.51 -0.37
CA SER A 16 -19.60 -16.61 -0.61
C SER A 16 -20.35 -15.35 -0.19
N GLU A 17 -19.87 -14.67 0.85
CA GLU A 17 -20.47 -13.44 1.38
C GLU A 17 -20.39 -12.28 0.37
N ALA A 18 -19.29 -12.18 -0.37
CA ALA A 18 -19.08 -11.11 -1.34
C ALA A 18 -20.10 -11.15 -2.49
N VAL A 19 -20.51 -12.36 -2.89
CA VAL A 19 -21.46 -12.56 -3.98
C VAL A 19 -22.90 -12.29 -3.51
N LEU A 20 -23.28 -12.77 -2.33
CA LEU A 20 -24.61 -12.62 -1.77
C LEU A 20 -24.93 -11.17 -1.38
N LYS A 21 -23.99 -10.46 -0.74
CA LYS A 21 -24.20 -9.07 -0.31
C LYS A 21 -24.37 -8.08 -1.47
N ARG A 22 -23.80 -8.39 -2.64
CA ARG A 22 -23.82 -7.52 -3.82
C ARG A 22 -24.89 -7.92 -4.84
N MET A 23 -25.67 -8.96 -4.55
CA MET A 23 -26.70 -9.51 -5.47
C MET A 23 -26.14 -9.89 -6.85
N ASN A 24 -24.88 -10.33 -6.92
CA ASN A 24 -24.22 -10.72 -8.17
C ASN A 24 -24.56 -12.16 -8.57
N VAL A 25 -25.85 -12.45 -8.77
CA VAL A 25 -26.35 -13.81 -9.06
C VAL A 25 -25.78 -14.36 -10.38
N GLY A 26 -25.51 -13.48 -11.35
CA GLY A 26 -24.91 -13.87 -12.63
C GLY A 26 -23.58 -14.60 -12.47
N GLN A 27 -22.74 -14.21 -11.50
CA GLN A 27 -21.46 -14.87 -11.23
C GLN A 27 -21.66 -16.33 -10.74
N ILE A 28 -22.73 -16.58 -9.98
CA ILE A 28 -23.08 -17.92 -9.50
C ILE A 28 -23.59 -18.79 -10.65
N LEU A 29 -24.30 -18.22 -11.62
CA LEU A 29 -24.81 -18.94 -12.78
C LEU A 29 -23.74 -19.18 -13.85
N GLU A 30 -22.81 -18.25 -14.00
CA GLU A 30 -21.70 -18.35 -14.96
C GLU A 30 -20.77 -19.52 -14.62
N ALA A 31 -20.38 -19.67 -13.35
CA ALA A 31 -19.41 -20.70 -12.94
C ALA A 31 -19.83 -22.13 -13.37
N PRO A 32 -21.03 -22.63 -13.03
CA PRO A 32 -21.45 -23.97 -13.44
C PRO A 32 -21.65 -24.11 -14.95
N LEU A 33 -22.15 -23.07 -15.62
CA LEU A 33 -22.37 -23.09 -17.07
C LEU A 33 -21.04 -23.13 -17.83
N GLY A 34 -20.04 -22.36 -17.38
CA GLY A 34 -18.68 -22.42 -17.89
C GLY A 34 -18.08 -23.82 -17.73
N PHE A 35 -18.31 -24.44 -16.57
CA PHE A 35 -17.81 -25.80 -16.30
C PHE A 35 -18.46 -26.87 -17.17
N ALA A 36 -19.78 -26.78 -17.38
CA ALA A 36 -20.49 -27.61 -18.34
C ALA A 36 -19.94 -27.41 -19.76
N GLY A 37 -19.67 -26.15 -20.13
CA GLY A 37 -19.14 -25.79 -21.44
C GLY A 37 -17.78 -26.42 -21.71
N ARG A 38 -16.89 -26.43 -20.70
CA ARG A 38 -15.60 -27.12 -20.80
C ARG A 38 -15.73 -28.62 -20.96
N ARG A 39 -16.58 -29.28 -20.14
CA ARG A 39 -16.75 -30.74 -20.21
C ARG A 39 -17.37 -31.19 -21.55
N LEU A 40 -18.30 -30.39 -22.07
CA LEU A 40 -18.98 -30.66 -23.34
C LEU A 40 -18.24 -30.12 -24.56
N ASN A 41 -17.13 -29.39 -24.35
CA ASN A 41 -16.42 -28.66 -25.38
C ASN A 41 -17.36 -27.75 -26.21
N LYS A 42 -18.30 -27.08 -25.52
CA LYS A 42 -19.28 -26.16 -26.08
C LYS A 42 -19.00 -24.73 -25.59
N LYS A 43 -19.29 -23.75 -26.45
CA LYS A 43 -19.31 -22.34 -26.06
C LYS A 43 -20.77 -21.89 -25.95
N TYR A 44 -21.11 -21.28 -24.82
CA TYR A 44 -22.42 -20.69 -24.62
C TYR A 44 -22.38 -19.21 -24.97
N THR A 45 -23.38 -18.75 -25.70
CA THR A 45 -23.64 -17.34 -25.94
C THR A 45 -24.97 -17.03 -25.29
N VAL A 46 -24.95 -16.15 -24.29
CA VAL A 46 -26.16 -15.66 -23.63
C VAL A 46 -26.27 -14.17 -23.96
N PRO A 47 -27.14 -13.80 -24.92
CA PRO A 47 -27.40 -12.40 -25.21
C PRO A 47 -27.92 -11.66 -23.97
N VAL A 48 -27.58 -10.38 -23.89
CA VAL A 48 -28.03 -9.52 -22.79
C VAL A 48 -29.57 -9.45 -22.83
N PHE A 49 -30.21 -9.66 -21.67
CA PHE A 49 -31.67 -9.70 -21.46
C PHE A 49 -32.41 -10.96 -21.94
N GLU A 50 -31.71 -11.96 -22.47
CA GLU A 50 -32.34 -13.25 -22.75
C GLU A 50 -32.44 -14.08 -21.46
N ARG A 51 -33.62 -14.66 -21.21
CA ARG A 51 -33.85 -15.46 -20.00
C ARG A 51 -33.44 -16.90 -20.26
N ILE A 52 -32.45 -17.36 -19.51
CA ILE A 52 -32.15 -18.80 -19.42
C ILE A 52 -33.21 -19.40 -18.50
N THR A 53 -33.92 -20.43 -18.98
CA THR A 53 -34.84 -21.18 -18.13
C THR A 53 -34.04 -22.11 -17.20
N GLU A 54 -34.53 -22.31 -15.98
CA GLU A 54 -33.88 -23.24 -15.02
C GLU A 54 -33.82 -24.66 -15.60
N GLU A 55 -34.84 -25.06 -16.36
CA GLU A 55 -34.89 -26.36 -17.02
C GLU A 55 -33.76 -26.55 -18.03
N ASP A 56 -33.48 -25.54 -18.86
CA ASP A 56 -32.42 -25.63 -19.86
C ASP A 56 -31.03 -25.62 -19.22
N PHE A 57 -30.88 -24.86 -18.13
CA PHE A 57 -29.66 -24.86 -17.32
C PHE A 57 -29.40 -26.25 -16.69
N GLU A 58 -30.42 -26.83 -16.04
CA GLU A 58 -30.30 -28.17 -15.45
C GLU A 58 -30.04 -29.25 -16.51
N LYS A 59 -30.68 -29.17 -17.68
CA LYS A 59 -30.45 -30.10 -18.81
C LYS A 59 -28.98 -30.09 -19.24
N GLU A 60 -28.39 -28.91 -19.43
CA GLU A 60 -26.98 -28.80 -19.83
C GLU A 60 -26.02 -29.31 -18.75
N LEU A 61 -26.30 -29.05 -17.46
CA LEU A 61 -25.51 -29.61 -16.36
C LEU A 61 -25.54 -31.14 -16.33
N VAL A 62 -26.73 -31.74 -16.46
CA VAL A 62 -26.89 -33.20 -16.49
C VAL A 62 -26.18 -33.80 -17.71
N LEU A 63 -26.27 -33.14 -18.86
CA LEU A 63 -25.59 -33.57 -20.08
C LEU A 63 -24.06 -33.53 -19.92
N ALA A 64 -23.53 -32.60 -19.12
CA ALA A 64 -22.12 -32.51 -18.73
C ALA A 64 -21.70 -33.47 -17.59
N GLY A 65 -22.61 -34.30 -17.09
CA GLY A 65 -22.36 -35.19 -15.95
C GLY A 65 -22.12 -34.43 -14.63
N LEU A 66 -22.73 -33.25 -14.49
CA LEU A 66 -22.71 -32.44 -13.28
C LEU A 66 -24.02 -32.59 -12.50
N PRO A 67 -24.00 -32.42 -11.17
CA PRO A 67 -25.22 -32.43 -10.37
C PRO A 67 -26.10 -31.23 -10.70
N ARG A 68 -27.42 -31.40 -10.63
CA ARG A 68 -28.40 -30.33 -10.92
C ARG A 68 -28.23 -29.10 -10.04
N THR A 69 -27.78 -29.31 -8.80
CA THR A 69 -27.48 -28.23 -7.85
C THR A 69 -26.20 -27.47 -8.15
N ALA A 70 -25.41 -27.91 -9.14
CA ALA A 70 -24.10 -27.36 -9.50
C ALA A 70 -23.06 -27.35 -8.37
N LYS A 71 -23.31 -28.09 -7.28
CA LYS A 71 -22.40 -28.20 -6.14
C LYS A 71 -21.61 -29.50 -6.22
N ALA A 72 -20.33 -29.45 -5.87
CA ALA A 72 -19.46 -30.60 -5.77
C ALA A 72 -18.88 -30.72 -4.36
N LYS A 73 -18.58 -31.96 -3.95
CA LYS A 73 -17.78 -32.21 -2.75
C LYS A 73 -16.31 -31.96 -3.08
N LEU A 74 -15.67 -31.11 -2.30
CA LEU A 74 -14.24 -30.84 -2.38
C LEU A 74 -13.51 -31.63 -1.29
N ILE A 75 -12.27 -31.99 -1.60
CA ILE A 75 -11.33 -32.62 -0.67
C ILE A 75 -10.32 -31.56 -0.23
N ASP A 76 -10.02 -31.50 1.06
CA ASP A 76 -8.97 -30.63 1.57
C ASP A 76 -7.59 -31.14 1.08
N GLY A 77 -6.87 -30.27 0.38
CA GLY A 77 -5.51 -30.54 -0.08
C GLY A 77 -4.48 -30.74 1.02
N ARG A 78 -4.79 -30.42 2.28
CA ARG A 78 -3.87 -30.55 3.42
C ARG A 78 -4.11 -31.84 4.21
N THR A 79 -5.35 -32.14 4.56
CA THR A 79 -5.70 -33.31 5.38
C THR A 79 -6.11 -34.53 4.54
N GLY A 80 -6.68 -34.31 3.36
CA GLY A 80 -7.27 -35.37 2.53
C GLY A 80 -8.72 -35.70 2.89
N ASP A 81 -9.31 -35.00 3.86
CA ASP A 81 -10.72 -35.17 4.25
C ASP A 81 -11.66 -34.37 3.34
N TYR A 82 -12.91 -34.83 3.22
CA TYR A 82 -13.95 -34.07 2.54
C TYR A 82 -14.44 -32.91 3.40
N PHE A 83 -14.74 -31.77 2.78
CA PHE A 83 -15.45 -30.68 3.46
C PHE A 83 -16.90 -31.09 3.80
N ASP A 84 -17.42 -30.58 4.92
CA ASP A 84 -18.77 -30.91 5.40
C ASP A 84 -19.87 -30.51 4.41
N GLY A 85 -19.73 -29.34 3.78
CA GLY A 85 -20.69 -28.77 2.85
C GLY A 85 -20.30 -28.94 1.40
N GLU A 86 -21.28 -29.13 0.53
CA GLU A 86 -21.07 -29.10 -0.91
C GLU A 86 -20.87 -27.65 -1.38
N VAL A 87 -19.88 -27.45 -2.26
CA VAL A 87 -19.44 -26.13 -2.71
C VAL A 87 -19.74 -25.96 -4.19
N VAL A 88 -20.16 -24.77 -4.61
CA VAL A 88 -20.30 -24.46 -6.04
C VAL A 88 -18.91 -24.36 -6.65
N VAL A 89 -18.61 -25.22 -7.61
CA VAL A 89 -17.35 -25.24 -8.34
C VAL A 89 -17.66 -25.05 -9.82
N GLY A 90 -16.90 -24.20 -10.48
CA GLY A 90 -17.00 -24.06 -11.92
C GLY A 90 -15.97 -23.13 -12.52
N GLU A 91 -16.20 -22.73 -13.77
CA GLU A 91 -15.30 -21.87 -14.52
C GLU A 91 -15.90 -20.49 -14.73
N THR A 92 -15.19 -19.47 -14.26
CA THR A 92 -15.59 -18.08 -14.40
C THR A 92 -14.53 -17.32 -15.17
N TYR A 93 -14.94 -16.36 -15.98
CA TYR A 93 -13.99 -15.50 -16.68
C TYR A 93 -13.46 -14.39 -15.77
N VAL A 94 -12.15 -14.41 -15.48
CA VAL A 94 -11.49 -13.43 -14.61
C VAL A 94 -10.54 -12.56 -15.41
N LEU A 95 -10.66 -11.23 -15.23
CA LEU A 95 -9.80 -10.24 -15.87
C LEU A 95 -8.71 -9.75 -14.90
N LYS A 96 -7.50 -9.58 -15.42
CA LYS A 96 -6.40 -8.90 -14.72
C LYS A 96 -6.46 -7.40 -15.04
N LEU A 97 -6.64 -6.57 -14.01
CA LEU A 97 -6.59 -5.11 -14.13
C LEU A 97 -5.15 -4.58 -14.06
N ASN A 98 -4.92 -3.36 -14.54
CA ASN A 98 -3.61 -2.71 -14.55
C ASN A 98 -3.17 -2.13 -13.18
N HIS A 99 -3.94 -2.34 -12.11
CA HIS A 99 -3.65 -1.82 -10.79
C HIS A 99 -2.67 -2.70 -10.00
N LEU A 100 -1.43 -2.79 -10.46
CA LEU A 100 -0.39 -3.61 -9.83
C LEU A 100 0.08 -3.00 -8.50
N SER A 101 0.44 -3.84 -7.53
CA SER A 101 0.97 -3.41 -6.22
C SER A 101 2.37 -2.81 -6.34
N GLU A 102 3.18 -3.33 -7.26
CA GLU A 102 4.54 -2.87 -7.55
C GLU A 102 4.58 -1.37 -7.88
N ASP A 103 3.62 -0.90 -8.67
CA ASP A 103 3.51 0.52 -9.03
C ASP A 103 3.14 1.42 -7.84
N LYS A 104 2.49 0.84 -6.81
CA LYS A 104 1.99 1.58 -5.64
C LYS A 104 2.99 1.62 -4.48
N MET A 105 3.98 0.73 -4.47
CA MET A 105 4.99 0.71 -3.41
C MET A 105 5.90 1.94 -3.53
N HIS A 106 5.98 2.72 -2.45
CA HIS A 106 6.86 3.88 -2.32
C HIS A 106 7.19 4.12 -0.85
N ALA A 107 8.46 4.33 -0.55
CA ALA A 107 8.95 4.65 0.78
C ALA A 107 9.99 5.77 0.68
N ARG A 108 10.02 6.62 1.70
CA ARG A 108 10.94 7.75 1.80
C ARG A 108 11.49 7.85 3.21
N SER A 109 12.82 7.97 3.31
CA SER A 109 13.52 8.37 4.54
C SER A 109 13.86 9.86 4.49
N THR A 110 14.90 10.22 3.74
CA THR A 110 15.33 11.60 3.45
C THR A 110 15.33 11.83 1.95
N GLY A 111 15.10 13.06 1.48
CA GLY A 111 14.98 13.32 0.04
C GLY A 111 15.05 14.81 -0.28
N PRO A 112 14.64 15.23 -1.49
CA PRO A 112 14.62 16.64 -1.86
C PRO A 112 13.52 17.41 -1.12
N TYR A 113 13.78 18.69 -0.90
CA TYR A 113 12.92 19.63 -0.20
C TYR A 113 12.63 20.85 -1.09
N SER A 114 11.48 21.48 -0.86
CA SER A 114 11.11 22.74 -1.51
C SER A 114 12.08 23.86 -1.11
N LEU A 115 12.47 24.71 -2.06
CA LEU A 115 13.38 25.83 -1.79
C LEU A 115 12.75 26.89 -0.89
N ILE A 116 11.43 27.10 -1.01
CA ILE A 116 10.72 28.19 -0.32
C ILE A 116 10.33 27.75 1.09
N THR A 117 9.59 26.64 1.22
CA THR A 117 9.02 26.19 2.49
C THR A 117 9.90 25.17 3.23
N GLN A 118 10.97 24.68 2.60
CA GLN A 118 11.83 23.62 3.16
C GLN A 118 11.08 22.32 3.49
N GLN A 119 9.87 22.14 2.98
CA GLN A 119 9.06 20.93 3.15
C GLN A 119 9.41 19.84 2.13
N PRO A 120 9.21 18.55 2.48
CA PRO A 120 9.33 17.43 1.54
C PRO A 120 8.57 17.67 0.22
N LEU A 121 9.20 17.45 -0.94
CA LEU A 121 8.48 17.48 -2.23
C LEU A 121 7.41 16.37 -2.30
N GLY A 122 6.41 16.54 -3.16
CA GLY A 122 5.32 15.58 -3.36
C GLY A 122 5.56 14.62 -4.53
N GLY A 123 4.95 13.43 -4.46
CA GLY A 123 4.88 12.48 -5.57
C GLY A 123 6.05 11.49 -5.68
N LYS A 124 5.73 10.24 -6.07
CA LYS A 124 6.71 9.13 -6.20
C LYS A 124 7.87 9.48 -7.14
N ALA A 125 7.59 10.14 -8.26
CA ALA A 125 8.58 10.49 -9.29
C ALA A 125 9.70 11.42 -8.78
N GLN A 126 9.42 12.24 -7.75
CA GLN A 126 10.38 13.18 -7.17
C GLN A 126 10.98 12.67 -5.86
N PHE A 127 10.83 11.38 -5.57
CA PHE A 127 11.14 10.82 -4.25
C PHE A 127 10.42 11.58 -3.12
N GLY A 128 9.17 11.94 -3.38
CA GLY A 128 8.34 12.79 -2.55
C GLY A 128 7.84 12.12 -1.28
N GLY A 129 7.51 12.93 -0.28
CA GLY A 129 6.95 12.49 0.99
C GLY A 129 5.44 12.34 0.90
N GLN A 130 4.86 11.67 1.90
CA GLN A 130 3.42 11.64 2.05
C GLN A 130 2.94 12.92 2.73
N ARG A 131 1.76 13.39 2.31
CA ARG A 131 1.13 14.54 2.96
C ARG A 131 0.49 14.09 4.26
N PHE A 132 0.94 14.68 5.36
CA PHE A 132 0.23 14.62 6.63
C PHE A 132 -0.70 15.85 6.68
N GLY A 133 -1.99 15.62 6.51
CA GLY A 133 -3.00 16.66 6.34
C GLY A 133 -3.71 17.03 7.63
N GLU A 134 -4.69 17.92 7.49
CA GLU A 134 -5.50 18.45 8.59
C GLU A 134 -6.32 17.36 9.29
N MET A 135 -6.91 16.43 8.52
CA MET A 135 -7.68 15.33 9.08
C MET A 135 -6.80 14.38 9.93
N GLU A 136 -5.55 14.15 9.52
CA GLU A 136 -4.60 13.35 10.29
C GLU A 136 -4.12 14.08 11.56
N VAL A 137 -3.96 15.40 11.50
CA VAL A 137 -3.69 16.24 12.69
C VAL A 137 -4.82 16.10 13.70
N TRP A 138 -6.08 16.29 13.28
CA TRP A 138 -7.24 16.14 14.17
C TRP A 138 -7.31 14.76 14.79
N ALA A 139 -6.96 13.71 14.05
CA ALA A 139 -6.90 12.36 14.58
C ALA A 139 -5.89 12.26 15.74
N LEU A 140 -4.66 12.78 15.57
CA LEU A 140 -3.65 12.76 16.63
C LEU A 140 -4.02 13.63 17.83
N GLU A 141 -4.65 14.78 17.60
CA GLU A 141 -5.16 15.65 18.66
C GLU A 141 -6.26 14.96 19.47
N ALA A 142 -7.21 14.29 18.82
CA ALA A 142 -8.26 13.52 19.48
C ALA A 142 -7.71 12.36 20.31
N TYR A 143 -6.62 11.73 19.87
CA TYR A 143 -5.89 10.74 20.66
C TYR A 143 -5.06 11.33 21.81
N GLY A 144 -4.82 12.65 21.83
CA GLY A 144 -3.94 13.31 22.80
C GLY A 144 -2.44 13.05 22.56
N ALA A 145 -2.05 12.68 21.35
CA ALA A 145 -0.68 12.31 20.99
C ALA A 145 0.21 13.54 20.72
N ALA A 146 0.35 14.44 21.70
CA ALA A 146 1.01 15.73 21.54
C ALA A 146 2.48 15.63 21.08
N HIS A 147 3.26 14.68 21.61
CA HIS A 147 4.67 14.50 21.24
C HIS A 147 4.83 14.02 19.80
N THR A 148 3.99 13.06 19.37
CA THR A 148 3.99 12.54 17.99
C THR A 148 3.57 13.62 17.01
N LEU A 149 2.53 14.39 17.34
CA LEU A 149 2.09 15.50 16.50
C LEU A 149 3.20 16.56 16.36
N ARG A 150 3.84 16.93 17.48
CA ARG A 150 4.96 17.88 17.46
C ARG A 150 6.10 17.40 16.57
N GLU A 151 6.49 16.13 16.68
CA GLU A 151 7.56 15.54 15.85
C GLU A 151 7.19 15.56 14.35
N MET A 152 5.95 15.20 14.01
CA MET A 152 5.46 15.19 12.63
C MET A 152 5.45 16.59 11.99
N LEU A 153 5.05 17.61 12.76
CA LEU A 153 4.95 18.99 12.27
C LEU A 153 6.27 19.75 12.22
N THR A 154 7.32 19.28 12.90
CA THR A 154 8.61 20.00 13.03
C THR A 154 9.77 19.22 12.43
N ILE A 155 10.40 18.34 13.21
CA ILE A 155 11.65 17.63 12.90
C ILE A 155 11.54 16.79 11.63
N LYS A 156 10.36 16.24 11.32
CA LYS A 156 10.11 15.45 10.10
C LYS A 156 9.75 16.26 8.86
N SER A 157 9.50 17.56 9.02
CA SER A 157 9.05 18.45 7.95
C SER A 157 10.13 19.49 7.62
N ASP A 158 9.94 20.71 8.10
CA ASP A 158 10.63 21.93 7.67
C ASP A 158 11.46 22.60 8.77
N ASP A 159 11.70 21.92 9.89
CA ASP A 159 12.75 22.33 10.82
C ASP A 159 14.13 21.94 10.26
N LEU A 160 14.80 22.88 9.59
CA LEU A 160 16.08 22.65 8.91
C LEU A 160 17.19 22.22 9.89
N ILE A 161 17.27 22.87 11.05
CA ILE A 161 18.30 22.59 12.06
C ILE A 161 17.92 21.33 12.85
N GLY A 162 16.67 21.24 13.30
CA GLY A 162 16.17 20.11 14.08
C GLY A 162 16.26 18.79 13.30
N ARG A 163 15.95 18.79 12.00
CA ARG A 163 16.05 17.58 11.16
C ARG A 163 17.47 17.03 11.07
N THR A 164 18.46 17.90 10.84
CA THR A 164 19.86 17.46 10.71
C THR A 164 20.42 16.96 12.04
N LYS A 165 20.08 17.63 13.15
CA LYS A 165 20.47 17.20 14.49
C LYS A 165 19.78 15.89 14.88
N ALA A 166 18.48 15.76 14.62
CA ALA A 166 17.74 14.53 14.89
C ALA A 166 18.28 13.34 14.08
N TYR A 167 18.63 13.55 12.81
CA TYR A 167 19.26 12.50 12.00
C TYR A 167 20.60 12.05 12.60
N LYS A 168 21.45 12.98 13.03
CA LYS A 168 22.72 12.65 13.72
C LYS A 168 22.49 11.91 15.04
N ALA A 169 21.56 12.40 15.85
CA ALA A 169 21.22 11.78 17.14
C ALA A 169 20.75 10.33 16.96
N VAL A 170 19.91 10.06 15.95
CA VAL A 170 19.47 8.70 15.61
C VAL A 170 20.64 7.80 15.21
N LEU A 171 21.61 8.30 14.44
CA LEU A 171 22.80 7.52 14.06
C LEU A 171 23.73 7.24 15.26
N GLN A 172 23.84 8.18 16.18
CA GLN A 172 24.73 8.10 17.35
C GLN A 172 24.08 7.43 18.57
N GLY A 173 22.77 7.18 18.52
CA GLY A 173 22.01 6.65 19.67
C GLY A 173 21.81 7.68 20.79
N GLU A 174 21.91 8.96 20.48
CA GLU A 174 21.71 10.07 21.41
C GLU A 174 20.22 10.47 21.50
N PRO A 175 19.80 11.13 22.60
CA PRO A 175 18.43 11.63 22.69
C PRO A 175 18.13 12.68 21.61
N ILE A 176 16.94 12.58 21.02
CA ILE A 176 16.49 13.52 19.99
C ILE A 176 16.33 14.92 20.62
N PRO A 177 16.94 15.96 20.02
CA PRO A 177 16.85 17.32 20.55
C PRO A 177 15.44 17.89 20.44
N GLU A 178 15.16 18.96 21.19
CA GLU A 178 13.89 19.67 21.08
C GLU A 178 13.74 20.36 19.72
N ALA A 179 12.49 20.39 19.25
CA ALA A 179 12.13 21.01 17.98
C ALA A 179 12.22 22.54 18.06
N THR A 180 12.65 23.16 16.96
CA THR A 180 12.67 24.62 16.82
C THR A 180 11.47 25.12 16.01
N VAL A 181 11.39 26.43 15.80
CA VAL A 181 10.32 27.06 15.02
C VAL A 181 10.45 26.70 13.55
N THR A 182 9.34 26.27 12.94
CA THR A 182 9.27 25.84 11.54
C THR A 182 9.54 26.96 10.55
N GLU A 183 10.16 26.64 9.42
CA GLU A 183 10.44 27.62 8.36
C GLU A 183 9.14 28.14 7.72
N SER A 184 8.09 27.31 7.63
CA SER A 184 6.79 27.76 7.11
C SER A 184 6.17 28.86 7.98
N PHE A 185 6.33 28.80 9.31
CA PHE A 185 5.86 29.86 10.19
C PHE A 185 6.66 31.17 10.02
N LYS A 186 7.99 31.06 9.86
CA LYS A 186 8.84 32.23 9.57
C LYS A 186 8.46 32.89 8.25
N LEU A 187 8.18 32.08 7.22
CA LEU A 187 7.71 32.56 5.93
C LEU A 187 6.36 33.29 6.07
N PHE A 188 5.42 32.72 6.81
CA PHE A 188 4.12 33.33 7.07
C PHE A 188 4.24 34.72 7.73
N VAL A 189 5.09 34.86 8.75
CA VAL A 189 5.35 36.17 9.39
C VAL A 189 5.95 37.17 8.38
N ARG A 190 6.89 36.72 7.53
CA ARG A 190 7.47 37.58 6.49
C ARG A 190 6.44 38.02 5.44
N GLU A 191 5.52 37.14 5.06
CA GLU A 191 4.44 37.47 4.12
C GLU A 191 3.50 38.54 4.71
N LEU A 192 3.12 38.40 5.98
CA LEU A 192 2.31 39.43 6.66
C LEU A 192 3.06 40.76 6.80
N ASN A 193 4.35 40.73 7.12
CA ASN A 193 5.18 41.92 7.16
C ASN A 193 5.34 42.57 5.78
N GLY A 194 5.36 41.78 4.71
CA GLY A 194 5.34 42.25 3.32
C GLY A 194 4.06 42.99 2.95
N LEU A 195 2.93 42.72 3.62
CA LEU A 195 1.67 43.46 3.47
C LEU A 195 1.65 44.79 4.25
N GLY A 196 2.71 45.11 5.01
CA GLY A 196 2.79 46.30 5.85
C GLY A 196 2.24 46.12 7.27
N LEU A 197 1.97 44.88 7.70
CA LEU A 197 1.62 44.58 9.08
C LEU A 197 2.92 44.39 9.88
N GLY A 198 3.19 45.20 10.89
CA GLY A 198 4.41 45.05 11.73
C GLY A 198 4.25 43.93 12.77
N ILE A 199 4.45 42.67 12.37
CA ILE A 199 4.29 41.51 13.25
C ILE A 199 5.64 41.08 13.81
N GLU A 200 5.75 41.11 15.14
CA GLU A 200 6.90 40.63 15.89
C GLU A 200 6.46 39.57 16.91
N PRO A 201 7.03 38.35 16.88
CA PRO A 201 6.70 37.33 17.87
C PRO A 201 7.30 37.70 19.23
N LEU A 202 6.45 37.85 20.24
CA LEU A 202 6.86 38.11 21.62
C LEU A 202 7.42 36.83 22.26
N GLY A 203 8.59 36.92 22.89
CA GLY A 203 9.20 35.79 23.63
C GLY A 203 9.98 34.80 22.77
N ALA A 204 10.30 35.15 21.52
CA ALA A 204 11.21 34.34 20.70
C ALA A 204 12.63 34.40 21.28
N VAL A 205 13.13 33.27 21.78
CA VAL A 205 14.55 33.13 22.13
C VAL A 205 15.32 32.97 20.83
N THR A 206 15.90 34.05 20.32
CA THR A 206 16.86 34.00 19.22
C THR A 206 18.14 33.36 19.74
N GLY A 207 18.23 32.04 19.68
CA GLY A 207 19.53 31.38 19.64
C GLY A 207 20.19 31.75 18.32
N GLU A 208 21.34 32.40 18.36
CA GLU A 208 22.18 32.56 17.17
C GLU A 208 22.42 31.16 16.58
N PRO A 209 22.24 30.98 15.26
CA PRO A 209 22.66 29.74 14.64
C PRO A 209 24.18 29.70 14.76
N GLU A 210 24.72 28.77 15.55
CA GLU A 210 26.11 28.34 15.41
C GLU A 210 26.23 27.73 14.00
N ILE A 211 26.52 28.58 13.02
CA ILE A 211 27.00 28.14 11.72
C ILE A 211 28.45 27.74 11.99
N SER A 212 28.69 26.45 12.19
CA SER A 212 30.02 25.91 12.02
C SER A 212 30.44 26.18 10.58
N GLU A 213 31.32 27.15 10.36
CA GLU A 213 32.00 27.38 9.09
C GLU A 213 32.60 26.05 8.61
N GLY A 214 32.03 25.47 7.55
CA GLY A 214 32.51 24.18 7.07
C GLY A 214 31.58 23.38 6.18
N VAL A 215 30.77 24.00 5.31
CA VAL A 215 30.27 23.30 4.11
C VAL A 215 30.39 24.22 2.91
N GLY A 216 31.64 24.52 2.56
CA GLY A 216 31.97 24.83 1.18
C GLY A 216 31.74 23.57 0.35
N SER A 217 30.91 23.68 -0.69
CA SER A 217 30.94 22.84 -1.89
C SER A 217 31.50 21.42 -1.69
N THR A 218 30.72 20.49 -1.16
CA THR A 218 31.07 19.07 -1.26
C THR A 218 30.22 18.44 -2.35
N SER A 219 30.78 18.52 -3.55
CA SER A 219 30.69 17.50 -4.59
C SER A 219 30.35 16.13 -4.04
N ILE A 220 29.37 15.47 -4.68
CA ILE A 220 29.24 14.03 -4.87
C ILE A 220 30.27 13.24 -4.05
N ILE A 221 29.86 12.76 -2.87
CA ILE A 221 30.67 11.78 -2.14
C ILE A 221 30.70 10.54 -3.01
N SER A 222 31.84 10.36 -3.68
CA SER A 222 32.21 9.17 -4.42
C SER A 222 32.14 7.97 -3.46
N LEU A 223 31.50 6.89 -3.90
CA LEU A 223 31.27 5.61 -3.21
C LEU A 223 32.57 4.83 -2.84
N LYS A 224 33.71 5.51 -2.65
CA LYS A 224 35.04 4.88 -2.58
C LYS A 224 35.72 4.90 -1.21
N GLU A 225 35.12 5.47 -0.18
CA GLU A 225 35.72 5.50 1.16
C GLU A 225 34.74 4.94 2.20
N LEU A 226 34.69 3.61 2.27
CA LEU A 226 34.26 2.87 3.45
C LEU A 226 35.52 2.30 4.13
N PRO A 227 35.65 2.38 5.47
CA PRO A 227 36.80 1.82 6.16
C PRO A 227 36.84 0.29 5.99
N GLU A 228 37.98 -0.22 5.55
CA GLU A 228 38.31 -1.65 5.50
C GLU A 228 38.23 -2.23 6.91
N GLY A 229 37.19 -3.02 7.20
CA GLY A 229 37.08 -3.61 8.53
C GLY A 229 35.78 -4.30 8.89
N HIS A 230 34.94 -4.72 7.95
CA HIS A 230 33.89 -5.70 8.21
C HIS A 230 33.98 -6.80 7.16
N GLU A 231 34.25 -8.03 7.61
CA GLU A 231 34.14 -9.23 6.80
C GLU A 231 32.70 -9.36 6.29
N ILE A 232 32.54 -9.21 4.98
CA ILE A 232 31.32 -9.57 4.28
C ILE A 232 31.31 -11.10 4.25
N VAL A 233 30.52 -11.72 5.11
CA VAL A 233 30.21 -13.16 4.99
C VAL A 233 29.30 -13.32 3.76
N THR A 234 29.91 -13.62 2.62
CA THR A 234 29.21 -14.11 1.44
C THR A 234 28.78 -15.55 1.72
N MET A 235 27.47 -15.79 1.84
CA MET A 235 26.94 -17.14 1.70
C MET A 235 26.95 -17.50 0.22
N ASP A 236 27.93 -18.30 -0.18
CA ASP A 236 28.00 -18.91 -1.51
C ASP A 236 26.81 -19.86 -1.69
N GLY A 237 25.82 -19.40 -2.45
CA GLY A 237 24.80 -20.24 -3.06
C GLY A 237 25.24 -20.69 -4.44
N GLU A 238 26.22 -21.60 -4.52
CA GLU A 238 26.36 -22.45 -5.70
C GLU A 238 25.19 -23.46 -5.71
N GLY A 239 24.45 -23.53 -6.82
CA GLY A 239 23.73 -24.76 -7.15
C GLY A 239 22.38 -24.61 -7.85
N LYS A 240 22.45 -24.56 -9.19
CA LYS A 240 21.43 -24.91 -10.21
C LYS A 240 20.27 -23.95 -10.48
#